data_AF-A0A9E1ZUF8-F1
#
_entry.id   AF-A0A9E1ZUF8-F1
#
_cell.length_a   1.000
_cell.length_b   1.000
_cell.length_c   1.000
_cell.angle_alpha   90.00
_cell.angle_beta   90.00
_cell.angle_gamma   90.00
#
_symmetry.space_group_name_H-M   'P 1'
#
loop_
_entity.id
_entity.type
_entity.pdbx_description
1 polymer ?
#
loop_
_entity_poly.entity_id
_entity_poly.type
_entity_poly.pdbx_seq_one_letter_code
_entity_poly.pdbx_strand_id
1 'polypeptide(L)'
;APREGTIEGNIGRSPSNRKKMAIVARGGKTAITHYKVERAVGAHASLVSCRLETGRTHQIRVHMTSIGHSLICDPIYDGGAARRLRSLTDEQKKQLKFCSYQALHAQNIGFLHPITREEVDLYAKKTSYINKIIKILDTD
;
A
#
# COMPACT_ATOMS: atom_id res chain seq x y z
N ALA A 1 -0.62 -16.71 -2.71
CA ALA A 1 -1.44 -15.66 -3.34
C ALA A 1 -0.92 -15.41 -4.76
N PRO A 2 -1.77 -15.04 -5.72
CA PRO A 2 -1.33 -14.75 -7.09
C PRO A 2 -0.36 -13.55 -7.12
N ARG A 3 0.60 -13.57 -8.05
CA ARG A 3 1.64 -12.54 -8.18
C ARG A 3 1.14 -11.23 -8.77
N GLU A 4 -0.05 -11.20 -9.33
CA GLU A 4 -0.72 -10.01 -9.86
C GLU A 4 -2.23 -10.21 -9.80
N GLY A 5 -2.97 -9.11 -9.91
CA GLY A 5 -4.43 -9.14 -9.93
C GLY A 5 -5.06 -7.76 -9.88
N THR A 6 -6.39 -7.75 -9.94
CA THR A 6 -7.21 -6.54 -9.79
C THR A 6 -8.07 -6.67 -8.54
N ILE A 7 -8.10 -5.62 -7.73
CA ILE A 7 -8.99 -5.51 -6.57
C ILE A 7 -10.03 -4.45 -6.90
N GLU A 8 -11.29 -4.85 -6.87
CA GLU A 8 -12.45 -4.00 -7.19
C GLU A 8 -13.44 -3.99 -6.04
N GLY A 9 -14.06 -2.84 -5.82
CA GLY A 9 -15.13 -2.70 -4.85
C GLY A 9 -15.49 -1.25 -4.61
N ASN A 10 -16.70 -1.01 -4.10
CA ASN A 10 -17.09 0.34 -3.72
C ASN A 10 -16.40 0.71 -2.41
N ILE A 11 -15.65 1.81 -2.41
CA ILE A 11 -15.06 2.37 -1.19
C ILE A 11 -15.95 3.47 -0.64
N GLY A 12 -16.26 3.34 0.65
CA GLY A 12 -17.01 4.30 1.45
C GLY A 12 -16.40 4.51 2.82
N ARG A 13 -16.98 5.42 3.61
CA ARG A 13 -16.62 5.56 5.03
C ARG A 13 -17.00 4.27 5.76
N SER A 14 -16.13 3.78 6.64
CA SER A 14 -16.46 2.61 7.46
C SER A 14 -17.62 2.95 8.41
N PRO A 15 -18.65 2.10 8.50
CA PRO A 15 -19.76 2.29 9.43
C PRO A 15 -19.35 2.07 10.89
N SER A 16 -18.36 1.19 11.14
CA SER A 16 -17.88 0.86 12.48
C SER A 16 -16.77 1.77 12.98
N ASN A 17 -15.98 2.37 12.09
CA ASN A 17 -14.91 3.29 12.48
C ASN A 17 -14.85 4.51 11.55
N ARG A 18 -15.32 5.65 12.07
CA ARG A 18 -15.38 6.93 11.33
C ARG A 18 -14.03 7.45 10.82
N LYS A 19 -12.89 6.99 11.33
CA LYS A 19 -11.54 7.35 10.83
C LYS A 19 -11.08 6.45 9.67
N LYS A 20 -11.81 5.37 9.37
CA LYS A 20 -11.47 4.38 8.34
C LYS A 20 -12.34 4.53 7.09
N MET A 21 -11.78 4.16 5.96
CA MET A 21 -12.53 3.80 4.75
C MET A 21 -12.65 2.27 4.71
N ALA A 22 -13.64 1.75 4.00
CA ALA A 22 -13.81 0.31 3.84
C ALA A 22 -14.43 0.02 2.47
N ILE A 23 -14.25 -1.23 2.01
CA ILE A 23 -15.12 -1.77 0.96
C ILE A 23 -16.51 -1.91 1.57
N VAL A 24 -17.52 -1.35 0.92
CA VAL A 24 -18.90 -1.31 1.41
C VAL A 24 -19.85 -2.01 0.43
N ALA A 25 -20.81 -2.74 0.98
CA ALA A 25 -21.81 -3.47 0.19
C ALA A 25 -22.90 -2.55 -0.41
N ARG A 26 -23.14 -1.38 0.20
CA ARG A 26 -24.13 -0.39 -0.25
C ARG A 26 -23.53 1.00 -0.22
N GLY A 27 -23.83 1.81 -1.26
CA GLY A 27 -23.27 3.15 -1.43
C GLY A 27 -21.78 3.12 -1.81
N GLY A 28 -21.06 4.16 -1.40
CA GLY A 28 -19.64 4.33 -1.73
C GLY A 28 -19.39 4.75 -3.18
N LYS A 29 -18.12 4.74 -3.60
CA LYS A 29 -17.70 5.02 -4.97
C LYS A 29 -16.84 3.89 -5.49
N THR A 30 -17.03 3.51 -6.75
CA THR A 30 -16.25 2.47 -7.42
C THR A 30 -14.76 2.76 -7.30
N ALA A 31 -14.02 1.76 -6.83
CA ALA A 31 -12.58 1.78 -6.68
C ALA A 31 -11.96 0.55 -7.35
N ILE A 32 -10.93 0.77 -8.16
CA ILE A 32 -10.23 -0.28 -8.92
C ILE A 32 -8.71 -0.07 -8.81
N THR A 33 -8.01 -1.09 -8.31
CA THR A 33 -6.55 -1.11 -8.19
C THR A 33 -5.98 -2.39 -8.76
N HIS A 34 -5.06 -2.26 -9.71
CA HIS A 34 -4.26 -3.37 -10.21
C HIS A 34 -2.97 -3.45 -9.40
N TYR A 35 -2.56 -4.65 -9.00
CA TYR A 35 -1.32 -4.85 -8.27
C TYR A 35 -0.45 -5.91 -8.96
N LYS A 36 0.85 -5.77 -8.81
CA LYS A 36 1.85 -6.75 -9.23
C LYS A 36 2.96 -6.86 -8.19
N VAL A 37 3.29 -8.07 -7.80
CA VAL A 37 4.40 -8.39 -6.90
C VAL A 37 5.69 -8.31 -7.71
N GLU A 38 6.48 -7.27 -7.43
CA GLU A 38 7.80 -7.06 -8.05
C GLU A 38 8.80 -8.08 -7.53
N ARG A 39 8.90 -8.21 -6.22
CA ARG A 39 9.76 -9.20 -5.54
C ARG A 39 9.34 -9.44 -4.10
N ALA A 40 9.76 -10.58 -3.56
CA ALA A 40 9.77 -10.80 -2.12
C ALA A 40 10.78 -9.85 -1.44
N VAL A 41 10.51 -9.51 -0.19
CA VAL A 41 11.42 -8.76 0.70
C VAL A 41 11.52 -9.57 1.98
N GLY A 42 12.63 -10.31 2.11
CA GLY A 42 12.77 -11.39 3.09
C GLY A 42 11.61 -12.39 3.09
N ALA A 43 11.40 -13.05 4.23
CA ALA A 43 10.39 -14.10 4.38
C ALA A 43 8.95 -13.59 4.64
N HIS A 44 8.77 -12.29 4.93
CA HIS A 44 7.53 -11.78 5.53
C HIS A 44 6.88 -10.61 4.79
N ALA A 45 7.52 -10.10 3.74
CA ALA A 45 7.02 -8.95 3.00
C ALA A 45 7.22 -9.12 1.48
N SER A 46 6.58 -8.24 0.72
CA SER A 46 6.77 -8.16 -0.73
C SER A 46 6.73 -6.70 -1.14
N LEU A 47 7.56 -6.36 -2.12
CA LEU A 47 7.47 -5.10 -2.83
C LEU A 47 6.43 -5.25 -3.93
N VAL A 48 5.40 -4.41 -3.89
CA VAL A 48 4.24 -4.48 -4.78
C VAL A 48 4.10 -3.16 -5.51
N SER A 49 3.99 -3.20 -6.83
CA SER A 49 3.55 -2.06 -7.63
C SER A 49 2.02 -2.04 -7.69
N CYS A 50 1.45 -0.84 -7.58
CA CYS A 50 0.01 -0.63 -7.65
C CYS A 50 -0.27 0.40 -8.74
N ARG A 51 -1.10 0.05 -9.72
CA ARG A 51 -1.64 0.96 -10.73
C ARG A 51 -3.08 1.30 -10.38
N LEU A 52 -3.37 2.58 -10.31
CA LEU A 52 -4.69 3.11 -9.99
C LEU A 52 -5.46 3.39 -11.27
N GLU A 53 -6.63 2.76 -11.41
CA GLU A 53 -7.63 3.18 -12.41
C GLU A 53 -8.54 4.27 -11.81
N THR A 54 -8.75 4.23 -10.50
CA THR A 54 -9.47 5.26 -9.73
C THR A 54 -8.62 5.80 -8.57
N GLY A 55 -8.94 7.01 -8.08
CA GLY A 55 -8.22 7.66 -6.97
C GLY A 55 -9.06 7.91 -5.72
N ARG A 56 -9.68 6.88 -5.11
CA ARG A 56 -10.49 7.05 -3.89
C ARG A 56 -9.63 7.23 -2.64
N THR A 57 -10.19 7.88 -1.60
CA THR A 57 -9.49 8.08 -0.33
C THR A 57 -9.05 6.75 0.27
N HIS A 58 -7.76 6.64 0.61
CA HIS A 58 -7.14 5.43 1.16
C HIS A 58 -7.26 4.17 0.28
N GLN A 59 -7.53 4.29 -1.03
CA GLN A 59 -7.86 3.16 -1.88
C GLN A 59 -6.87 1.99 -1.80
N ILE A 60 -5.57 2.23 -2.04
CA ILE A 60 -4.54 1.19 -1.95
C ILE A 60 -4.51 0.56 -0.56
N ARG A 61 -4.59 1.38 0.49
CA ARG A 61 -4.54 0.94 1.89
C ARG A 61 -5.71 -0.01 2.19
N VAL A 62 -6.93 0.36 1.79
CA VAL A 62 -8.14 -0.44 1.97
C VAL A 62 -8.10 -1.72 1.15
N HIS A 63 -7.78 -1.64 -0.15
CA HIS A 63 -7.75 -2.79 -1.05
C HIS A 63 -6.72 -3.82 -0.59
N MET A 64 -5.49 -3.40 -0.33
CA MET A 64 -4.44 -4.31 0.13
C MET A 64 -4.79 -4.95 1.48
N THR A 65 -5.41 -4.21 2.40
CA THR A 65 -5.94 -4.78 3.64
C THR A 65 -7.08 -5.77 3.41
N SER A 66 -7.99 -5.51 2.46
CA SER A 66 -9.14 -6.38 2.19
C SER A 66 -8.74 -7.78 1.71
N ILE A 67 -7.59 -7.89 1.03
CA ILE A 67 -7.02 -9.17 0.58
C ILE A 67 -6.03 -9.77 1.58
N GLY A 68 -5.96 -9.25 2.81
CA GLY A 68 -5.09 -9.75 3.89
C GLY A 68 -3.63 -9.25 3.85
N HIS A 69 -3.30 -8.35 2.91
CA HIS A 69 -1.94 -7.87 2.65
C HIS A 69 -1.79 -6.36 2.94
N SER A 70 -2.28 -5.85 4.08
CA SER A 70 -2.11 -4.44 4.49
C SER A 70 -0.67 -3.92 4.33
N LEU A 71 -0.55 -2.63 4.07
CA LEU A 71 0.75 -1.96 3.99
C LEU A 71 1.47 -2.00 5.33
N ILE A 72 2.79 -2.16 5.26
CA ILE A 72 3.68 -2.12 6.42
C ILE A 72 3.63 -0.71 7.02
N CYS A 73 3.62 -0.63 8.35
CA CYS A 73 3.65 0.63 9.10
C CYS A 73 2.40 1.52 8.95
N ASP A 74 1.29 0.97 8.42
CA ASP A 74 0.03 1.70 8.27
C ASP A 74 -0.70 1.87 9.62
N PRO A 75 -0.80 3.08 10.19
CA PRO A 75 -1.36 3.26 11.55
C PRO A 75 -2.88 3.05 11.64
N ILE A 76 -3.58 2.96 10.51
CA ILE A 76 -5.04 2.87 10.46
C ILE A 76 -5.48 1.44 10.13
N TYR A 77 -4.86 0.83 9.12
CA TYR A 77 -5.29 -0.44 8.53
C TYR A 77 -4.39 -1.62 8.84
N ASP A 78 -3.23 -1.38 9.44
CA ASP A 78 -2.48 -2.45 10.09
C ASP A 78 -3.27 -2.85 11.35
N GLY A 79 -4.14 -3.86 11.21
CA GLY A 79 -5.06 -4.36 12.23
C GLY A 79 -4.36 -5.08 13.40
N GLY A 80 -3.29 -4.47 13.90
CA GLY A 80 -2.32 -5.04 14.80
C GLY A 80 -1.05 -5.44 14.04
N ALA A 81 -0.09 -4.51 14.01
CA ALA A 81 1.31 -4.79 13.70
C ALA A 81 1.79 -6.07 14.42
N ALA A 82 1.22 -6.38 15.58
CA ALA A 82 1.41 -7.60 16.34
C ALA A 82 1.22 -8.93 15.57
N ARG A 83 0.45 -9.05 14.48
CA ARG A 83 0.31 -10.35 13.78
C ARG A 83 1.38 -10.60 12.73
N ARG A 84 1.85 -9.55 12.04
CA ARG A 84 2.88 -9.65 10.98
C ARG A 84 4.28 -9.32 11.47
N LEU A 85 4.41 -8.46 12.48
CA LEU A 85 5.67 -8.26 13.20
C LEU A 85 5.99 -9.46 14.10
N ARG A 86 5.04 -10.35 14.41
CA ARG A 86 5.26 -11.53 15.25
C ARG A 86 6.33 -12.47 14.69
N SER A 87 6.39 -12.60 13.37
CA SER A 87 7.38 -13.44 12.69
C SER A 87 8.72 -12.73 12.48
N LEU A 88 8.79 -11.42 12.71
CA LEU A 88 10.06 -10.69 12.64
C LEU A 88 10.91 -10.99 13.88
N THR A 89 12.23 -10.94 13.70
CA THR A 89 13.18 -11.00 14.81
C THR A 89 13.02 -9.78 15.71
N ASP A 90 13.44 -9.89 16.97
CA ASP A 90 13.34 -8.75 17.90
C ASP A 90 14.21 -7.56 17.47
N GLU A 91 15.31 -7.83 16.77
CA GLU A 91 16.15 -6.79 16.18
C GLU A 91 15.42 -6.08 15.04
N GLN A 92 14.77 -6.81 14.12
CA GLN A 92 13.95 -6.21 13.07
C GLN A 92 12.81 -5.36 13.67
N LYS A 93 12.12 -5.84 14.71
CA LYS A 93 11.08 -5.07 15.41
C LYS A 93 11.63 -3.79 16.00
N LYS A 94 12.80 -3.84 16.65
CA LYS A 94 13.47 -2.68 17.23
C LYS A 94 13.86 -1.68 16.16
N GLN A 95 14.41 -2.15 15.04
CA GLN A 95 14.80 -1.29 13.93
C GLN A 95 13.61 -0.68 13.22
N LEU A 96 12.44 -1.33 13.20
CA LEU A 96 11.22 -0.78 12.62
C LEU A 96 10.49 0.23 13.53
N LYS A 97 10.97 0.55 14.73
CA LYS A 97 10.30 1.53 15.61
C LYS A 97 10.16 2.94 15.02
N PHE A 98 10.99 3.33 14.04
CA PHE A 98 10.83 4.63 13.36
C PHE A 98 9.62 4.69 12.43
N CYS A 99 8.99 3.54 12.14
CA CYS A 99 7.84 3.49 11.28
C CYS A 99 6.63 4.19 11.90
N SER A 100 6.16 5.26 11.25
CA SER A 100 5.01 6.04 11.71
C SER A 100 3.91 6.21 10.66
N TYR A 101 4.14 5.83 9.41
CA TYR A 101 3.15 5.96 8.34
C TYR A 101 3.27 4.82 7.33
N GLN A 102 2.23 4.68 6.50
CA GLN A 102 2.15 3.61 5.52
C GLN A 102 3.37 3.58 4.59
N ALA A 103 3.96 2.40 4.40
CA ALA A 103 5.01 2.15 3.42
C ALA A 103 4.45 2.20 1.98
N LEU A 104 4.10 3.40 1.53
CA LEU A 104 3.50 3.69 0.24
C LEU A 104 4.18 4.90 -0.38
N HIS A 105 4.56 4.79 -1.65
CA HIS A 105 5.27 5.83 -2.39
C HIS A 105 4.69 5.96 -3.80
N ALA A 106 4.32 7.18 -4.19
CA ALA A 106 3.93 7.47 -5.57
C ALA A 106 5.19 7.57 -6.43
N GLN A 107 5.50 6.50 -7.16
CA GLN A 107 6.75 6.41 -7.93
C GLN A 107 6.66 7.07 -9.31
N ASN A 108 5.52 6.95 -9.98
CA ASN A 108 5.31 7.47 -11.32
C ASN A 108 3.96 8.19 -11.38
N ILE A 109 3.92 9.33 -12.07
CA ILE A 109 2.71 9.98 -12.53
C ILE A 109 2.85 10.31 -14.03
N GLY A 110 1.89 9.83 -14.81
CA GLY A 110 1.77 10.12 -16.24
C GLY A 110 0.49 10.88 -16.52
N PHE A 111 0.57 11.94 -17.32
CA PHE A 111 -0.60 12.74 -17.74
C PHE A 111 -0.32 13.50 -19.04
N LEU A 112 -1.39 13.92 -19.73
CA LEU A 112 -1.26 14.85 -20.85
C LEU A 112 -1.08 16.26 -20.30
N HIS A 113 -0.02 16.95 -20.74
CA HIS A 113 0.19 18.34 -20.38
C HIS A 113 -1.06 19.16 -20.76
N PRO A 114 -1.64 19.97 -19.86
CA PRO A 114 -2.96 20.57 -20.07
C PRO A 114 -3.01 21.55 -21.24
N ILE A 115 -1.86 22.14 -21.61
CA ILE A 115 -1.73 23.08 -22.72
C ILE A 115 -1.22 22.36 -23.99
N THR A 116 0.02 21.86 -23.97
CA THR A 116 0.66 21.23 -25.14
C THR A 116 0.04 19.89 -25.57
N ARG A 117 -0.72 19.20 -24.71
CA ARG A 117 -1.26 17.85 -24.93
C ARG A 117 -0.21 16.77 -25.17
N GLU A 118 1.06 17.06 -24.91
CA GLU A 118 2.13 16.09 -24.96
C GLU A 118 2.09 15.17 -23.74
N GLU A 119 2.55 13.93 -23.92
CA GLU A 119 2.69 12.98 -22.83
C GLU A 119 3.81 13.42 -21.88
N VAL A 120 3.48 13.54 -20.60
CA VAL A 120 4.43 13.84 -19.53
C VAL A 120 4.45 12.67 -18.57
N ASP A 121 5.63 12.08 -18.40
CA ASP A 121 5.90 11.04 -17.42
C ASP A 121 6.95 11.53 -16.42
N LEU A 122 6.60 11.51 -15.13
CA LEU A 122 7.47 11.95 -14.05
C LEU A 122 7.72 10.82 -13.06
N TYR A 123 8.99 10.64 -12.70
CA TYR A 123 9.42 9.59 -11.77
C TYR A 123 10.04 10.17 -10.50
N ALA A 124 9.57 9.70 -9.36
CA ALA A 124 10.14 10.00 -8.05
C ALA A 124 10.92 8.79 -7.51
N LYS A 125 12.20 8.99 -7.20
CA LYS A 125 13.02 7.97 -6.54
C LYS A 125 12.36 7.57 -5.21
N LYS A 126 12.41 6.26 -4.90
CA LYS A 126 11.93 5.74 -3.62
C LYS A 126 12.59 6.50 -2.46
N THR A 127 11.79 6.89 -1.48
CA THR A 127 12.29 7.64 -0.32
C THR A 127 13.23 6.80 0.53
N SER A 128 14.10 7.46 1.29
CA SER A 128 14.95 6.81 2.29
C SER A 128 14.15 6.00 3.30
N TYR A 129 12.91 6.42 3.61
CA TYR A 129 11.98 5.69 4.45
C TYR A 129 11.65 4.29 3.92
N ILE A 130 11.20 4.19 2.66
CA ILE A 130 10.88 2.90 2.03
C ILE A 130 12.13 2.03 1.89
N ASN A 131 13.26 2.61 1.45
CA ASN A 131 14.50 1.85 1.28
C ASN A 131 15.01 1.30 2.61
N LYS A 132 14.87 2.05 3.72
CA LYS A 132 15.25 1.58 5.05
C LYS A 132 14.38 0.41 5.52
N ILE A 133 13.06 0.47 5.31
CA ILE A 133 12.15 -0.64 5.62
C ILE A 133 12.54 -1.89 4.84
N ILE A 134 12.75 -1.75 3.52
CA ILE A 134 13.17 -2.86 2.66
C ILE A 134 14.45 -3.49 3.20
N LYS A 135 15.48 -2.68 3.48
CA LYS A 135 16.77 -3.17 3.99
C LYS A 135 16.63 -3.99 5.27
N ILE A 136 15.82 -3.51 6.23
CA ILE A 136 15.60 -4.20 7.51
C ILE A 136 14.92 -5.56 7.30
N LEU A 137 13.97 -5.62 6.36
CA LEU A 137 13.17 -6.82 6.10
C LEU A 137 13.85 -7.82 5.15
N ASP A 138 14.76 -7.37 4.29
CA ASP A 138 15.57 -8.21 3.39
C ASP A 138 16.76 -8.88 4.11
N THR A 139 17.00 -8.55 5.38
CA THR A 139 18.08 -9.20 6.14
C THR A 139 17.53 -10.52 6.68
N ASP A 140 18.08 -11.64 6.19
CA ASP A 140 17.81 -12.99 6.68
C ASP A 140 18.32 -13.19 8.13
#